data_AF-A0A2E0CJI4-F1
#
_entry.id   AF-A0A2E0CJI4-F1
#
_cell.length_a   1.000
_cell.length_b   1.000
_cell.length_c   1.000
_cell.angle_alpha   90.00
_cell.angle_beta   90.00
_cell.angle_gamma   90.00
#
_symmetry.space_group_name_H-M   'P 1'
#
loop_
_entity.id
_entity.type
_entity.pdbx_description
1 polymer ?
#
loop_
_entity_poly.entity_id
_entity_poly.type
_entity_poly.pdbx_seq_one_letter_code
_entity_poly.pdbx_strand_id
1 'polypeptide(L)' 'MAVNQDITHVAATAEMSDFAGRFVDTLTSEQRSKTCFQYMDGERIFWYYPPLNRHGLPLRDMNDNQRDLAFGLLA' A
#
# COMPACT_ATOMS: atom_id res chain seq x y z
N MET A 1 14.92 3.97 29.90
CA MET A 1 14.92 2.75 29.07
C MET A 1 14.89 3.21 27.62
N ALA A 2 16.04 3.25 26.96
CA ALA A 2 16.07 3.57 25.53
C ALA A 2 15.59 2.31 24.79
N VAL A 3 14.38 2.36 24.22
CA VAL A 3 13.95 1.37 23.25
C VAL A 3 14.96 1.42 22.11
N ASN A 4 15.57 0.29 21.80
CA ASN A 4 16.62 0.17 20.80
C ASN A 4 16.01 0.45 19.42
N GLN A 5 16.14 1.69 18.94
CA GLN A 5 15.39 2.19 17.76
C GLN A 5 15.62 1.33 16.50
N ASP A 6 16.81 0.75 16.37
CA ASP A 6 17.15 -0.18 15.27
C ASP A 6 16.27 -1.44 15.25
N ILE A 7 15.90 -1.99 16.41
CA ILE A 7 15.04 -3.18 16.48
C ILE A 7 13.60 -2.82 16.09
N THR A 8 13.12 -1.64 16.50
CA THR A 8 11.78 -1.16 16.14
C THR A 8 11.63 -0.87 14.64
N HIS A 9 12.66 -0.31 13.99
CA HIS A 9 12.62 -0.06 12.55
C HIS A 9 12.62 -1.37 11.74
N VAL A 10 13.45 -2.36 12.13
CA VAL A 10 13.48 -3.67 11.47
C VAL A 10 12.13 -4.38 11.60
N ALA A 11 11.53 -4.37 12.80
CA ALA A 11 10.22 -4.96 13.02
C ALA A 11 9.13 -4.30 12.15
N ALA A 12 9.06 -2.97 12.13
CA ALA A 12 8.09 -2.24 11.31
C ALA A 12 8.25 -2.53 9.82
N THR A 13 9.49 -2.55 9.30
CA THR A 13 9.73 -2.87 7.89
C THR A 13 9.28 -4.30 7.53
N ALA A 14 9.46 -5.26 8.44
CA ALA A 14 9.04 -6.64 8.22
C ALA A 14 7.51 -6.76 8.20
N GLU A 15 6.82 -6.11 9.13
CA GLU A 15 5.36 -6.10 9.20
C GLU A 15 4.74 -5.43 7.96
N MET A 16 5.21 -4.23 7.59
CA MET A 16 4.77 -3.55 6.37
C MET A 16 4.97 -4.42 5.12
N SER A 17 6.10 -5.15 5.04
CA SER A 17 6.39 -6.03 3.89
C SER A 17 5.44 -7.24 3.84
N ASP A 18 5.11 -7.84 4.99
CA ASP A 18 4.12 -8.93 5.08
C ASP A 18 2.74 -8.45 4.63
N PHE A 19 2.28 -7.31 5.17
CA PHE A 19 1.00 -6.72 4.77
C PHE A 19 0.95 -6.39 3.27
N ALA A 20 2.04 -5.83 2.71
CA ALA A 20 2.12 -5.52 1.28
C ALA A 20 2.01 -6.78 0.41
N GLY A 21 2.73 -7.86 0.76
CA GLY A 21 2.65 -9.12 0.04
C GLY A 21 1.24 -9.71 0.07
N ARG A 22 0.67 -9.83 1.27
CA ARG A 22 -0.69 -10.35 1.47
C ARG A 22 -1.74 -9.50 0.77
N PHE A 23 -1.61 -8.18 0.80
CA PHE A 23 -2.51 -7.28 0.10
C PHE A 23 -2.52 -7.57 -1.40
N VAL A 24 -1.35 -7.61 -2.04
CA VAL A 24 -1.22 -7.88 -3.49
C VAL A 24 -1.78 -9.25 -3.87
N ASP A 25 -1.59 -10.27 -3.04
CA ASP A 25 -2.08 -11.63 -3.29
C ASP A 25 -3.62 -11.74 -3.25
N THR A 26 -4.30 -10.84 -2.54
CA THR A 26 -5.76 -10.81 -2.48
C THR A 26 -6.42 -10.09 -3.65
N LEU A 27 -5.65 -9.42 -4.52
CA LEU A 27 -6.19 -8.63 -5.62
C LEU A 27 -6.55 -9.50 -6.82
N THR A 28 -7.68 -9.21 -7.46
CA THR A 28 -7.96 -9.75 -8.79
C THR A 28 -6.97 -9.18 -9.83
N SER A 29 -6.86 -9.81 -10.99
CA SER A 29 -6.00 -9.30 -12.08
C SER A 29 -6.33 -7.85 -12.48
N GLU A 30 -7.62 -7.48 -12.45
CA GLU A 30 -8.06 -6.11 -12.73
C GLU A 30 -7.70 -5.14 -11.60
N GLN A 31 -7.88 -5.54 -10.35
CA GLN A 31 -7.49 -4.72 -9.19
C GLN A 31 -5.97 -4.53 -9.15
N ARG A 32 -5.20 -5.58 -9.46
CA ARG A 32 -3.74 -5.55 -9.48
C ARG A 32 -3.20 -4.60 -10.56
N SER A 33 -3.83 -4.56 -11.75
CA SER A 33 -3.41 -3.64 -12.82
C SER A 33 -3.63 -2.17 -12.46
N LYS A 34 -4.63 -1.86 -11.61
CA LYS A 34 -4.89 -0.51 -11.08
C LYS A 34 -3.98 -0.16 -9.90
N THR A 35 -3.51 -1.15 -9.16
CA THR A 35 -2.77 -0.95 -7.90
C THR A 35 -1.25 -0.86 -8.11
N CYS A 36 -0.70 -1.65 -9.02
CA CYS A 36 0.74 -1.74 -9.24
C CYS A 36 1.18 -0.83 -10.39
N PHE A 37 2.03 0.14 -10.09
CA PHE A 37 2.65 1.02 -11.09
C PHE A 37 4.08 0.58 -11.40
N GLN A 38 4.54 0.88 -12.61
CA GLN A 38 5.96 0.71 -12.96
C GLN A 38 6.83 1.68 -12.17
N TYR A 39 8.10 1.33 -11.93
CA TYR A 39 8.97 2.17 -11.11
C TYR A 39 9.22 3.58 -11.70
N MET A 40 9.10 3.75 -13.01
CA MET A 40 9.25 5.04 -13.70
C MET A 40 7.91 5.66 -14.09
N ASP A 41 6.80 5.20 -13.50
CA ASP A 41 5.48 5.73 -13.76
C ASP A 41 5.34 7.18 -13.27
N GLY A 42 4.58 7.99 -14.00
CA GLY A 42 4.35 9.40 -13.69
C GLY A 42 3.63 9.62 -12.35
N GLU A 43 2.86 8.63 -11.87
CA GLU A 43 2.20 8.70 -10.56
C GLU A 43 3.20 8.94 -9.41
N ARG A 44 4.45 8.50 -9.53
CA ARG A 44 5.49 8.70 -8.49
C ARG A 44 5.89 10.15 -8.28
N ILE A 45 5.68 10.99 -9.29
CA ILE A 45 5.94 12.44 -9.22
C ILE A 45 4.66 13.25 -9.15
N PHE A 46 3.49 12.59 -9.10
CA PHE A 46 2.19 13.23 -9.03
C PHE A 46 1.78 13.53 -7.58
N TRP A 47 2.46 14.50 -6.96
CA TRP A 47 2.21 14.91 -5.56
C TRP A 47 1.09 15.94 -5.42
N TYR A 48 0.53 16.43 -6.53
CA TYR A 48 -0.50 17.44 -6.52
C TYR A 48 -1.88 16.82 -6.23
N TYR A 49 -2.57 17.33 -5.20
CA TYR A 49 -3.83 16.77 -4.70
C TYR A 49 -5.13 17.57 -5.06
N PRO A 50 -5.47 17.84 -6.34
CA PRO A 50 -6.77 18.44 -6.68
C PRO A 50 -7.93 17.43 -6.76
N PRO A 51 -9.19 17.88 -6.81
CA PRO A 51 -10.34 17.02 -7.04
C PRO A 51 -10.35 16.50 -8.48
N LEU A 52 -9.84 15.28 -8.70
CA LEU A 52 -9.86 14.57 -9.98
C LEU A 52 -10.02 13.06 -9.76
N ASN A 53 -10.36 12.34 -10.83
CA ASN A 53 -10.37 10.88 -10.83
C ASN A 53 -8.94 10.35 -10.67
N ARG A 54 -8.65 9.80 -9.49
CA ARG A 54 -7.32 9.26 -9.19
C ARG A 54 -7.07 7.94 -9.89
N HIS A 55 -5.85 7.79 -10.39
CA HIS A 55 -5.31 6.48 -10.73
C HIS A 55 -5.06 5.70 -9.43
N GLY A 56 -5.13 4.38 -9.51
CA GLY A 56 -5.11 3.52 -8.33
C GLY A 56 -6.39 2.70 -8.18
N LEU A 57 -6.35 1.72 -7.28
CA LEU A 57 -7.54 1.02 -6.81
C LEU A 57 -8.23 1.84 -5.71
N PRO A 58 -9.45 2.36 -5.91
CA PRO A 58 -10.17 3.08 -4.87
C PRO A 58 -10.53 2.17 -3.70
N LEU A 59 -10.45 2.67 -2.46
CA LEU A 59 -10.86 1.91 -1.27
C LEU A 59 -12.31 1.41 -1.36
N ARG A 60 -13.22 2.15 -2.02
CA ARG A 60 -14.61 1.74 -2.21
C ARG A 60 -14.77 0.48 -3.09
N ASP A 61 -13.77 0.16 -3.91
CA ASP A 61 -13.78 -0.98 -4.82
C ASP A 61 -13.03 -2.19 -4.22
N MET A 62 -12.58 -2.07 -2.96
CA MET A 62 -11.99 -3.16 -2.18
C MET A 62 -13.04 -3.84 -1.31
N ASN A 63 -12.90 -5.16 -1.13
CA ASN A 63 -13.62 -5.86 -0.06
C ASN A 63 -12.99 -5.57 1.31
N ASP A 64 -13.64 -6.02 2.38
CA ASP A 64 -13.22 -5.71 3.76
C ASP A 64 -11.81 -6.22 4.06
N ASN A 65 -11.48 -7.45 3.69
CA ASN A 65 -10.15 -8.03 3.90
C ASN A 65 -9.04 -7.27 3.14
N GLN A 66 -9.30 -6.89 1.88
CA GLN A 66 -8.36 -6.08 1.09
C GLN A 66 -8.11 -4.72 1.75
N ARG A 67 -9.16 -4.10 2.29
CA ARG A 67 -9.09 -2.80 2.95
C ARG A 67 -8.32 -2.86 4.27
N ASP A 68 -8.53 -3.91 5.06
CA ASP A 68 -7.79 -4.13 6.30
C ASP A 68 -6.30 -4.32 6.04
N LEU A 69 -5.96 -5.13 5.03
CA LEU A 69 -4.56 -5.33 4.60
C LEU A 69 -3.95 -4.04 4.05
N ALA A 70 -4.71 -3.23 3.30
CA ALA A 70 -4.27 -1.93 2.79
C ALA A 70 -3.94 -0.95 3.92
N PHE A 71 -4.76 -0.90 4.98
CA PHE A 71 -4.48 -0.06 6.15
C PHE A 71 -3.30 -0.58 6.98
N GLY A 72 -3.06 -1.89 6.98
CA GLY A 72 -1.88 -2.49 7.61
C GLY A 72 -0.54 -2.00 7.05
N LEU A 73 -0.50 -1.45 5.83
CA LEU A 73 0.71 -0.81 5.28
C LEU A 73 1.10 0.50 5.98
N LEU A 74 0.22 1.10 6.77
CA LEU A 74 0.45 2.37 7.48
C LEU A 74 0.92 2.18 8.93
N ALA A 75 1.08 0.92 9.37
CA ALA A 75 1.46 0.55 10.73
C ALA A 75 2.95 0.83 11.03
#